data_AF-A0A9D6HYL2-F1
#
_entry.id   AF-A0A9D6HYL2-F1
#
_cell.length_a   1.000
_cell.length_b   1.000
_cell.length_c   1.000
_cell.angle_alpha   90.00
_cell.angle_beta   90.00
_cell.angle_gamma   90.00
#
_symmetry.space_group_name_H-M   'P 1'
#
loop_
_entity.id
_entity.type
_entity.pdbx_description
1 polymer ?
#
loop_
_entity_poly.entity_id
_entity_poly.type
_entity_poly.pdbx_seq_one_letter_code
_entity_poly.pdbx_strand_id
1 'polypeptide(L)'
;MKTMLLFPPQWSPKNPHFALPRLAGALRGKGHEVLLRDLNVEFYDQILTPEYLRYSKDRALLDHEFLTQKAFLGYIQGQDSPALQRQAVRLLAIEKYFKEKS
;
A
#
# COMPACT_ATOMS: atom_id res chain seq x y z
N MET A 1 -18.04 27.23 13.86
CA MET A 1 -18.21 25.83 13.37
C MET A 1 -16.90 25.09 13.56
N LYS A 2 -16.95 23.83 14.01
CA LYS A 2 -15.79 22.96 14.16
C LYS A 2 -15.55 22.17 12.87
N THR A 3 -14.32 22.19 12.37
CA THR A 3 -13.94 21.58 11.09
C THR A 3 -12.65 20.80 11.25
N MET A 4 -12.62 19.59 10.69
CA MET A 4 -11.39 18.78 10.61
C MET A 4 -10.92 18.75 9.16
N LEU A 5 -9.65 19.04 8.93
CA LEU A 5 -8.99 18.83 7.63
C LEU A 5 -8.09 17.61 7.74
N LEU A 6 -8.30 16.66 6.83
CA LEU A 6 -7.57 15.39 6.78
C LEU A 6 -6.65 15.39 5.57
N PHE A 7 -5.38 15.08 5.77
CA PHE A 7 -4.46 14.79 4.68
C PHE A 7 -4.40 13.28 4.44
N PRO A 8 -4.78 12.76 3.26
CA PRO A 8 -4.91 11.32 3.03
C PRO A 8 -3.57 10.64 2.69
N PRO A 9 -3.40 9.34 3.03
CA PRO A 9 -2.31 8.53 2.51
C PRO A 9 -2.60 8.02 1.07
N GLN A 10 -1.60 7.61 0.28
CA GLN A 10 -0.18 7.87 0.50
C GLN A 10 0.28 9.11 -0.26
N TRP A 11 1.16 9.87 0.37
CA TRP A 11 1.92 10.96 -0.22
C TRP A 11 3.41 10.72 0.00
N SER A 12 4.25 11.33 -0.84
CA SER A 12 5.70 11.21 -0.68
C SER A 12 6.16 11.87 0.62
N PRO A 13 6.87 11.17 1.52
CA PRO A 13 7.33 11.74 2.79
C PRO A 13 8.34 12.87 2.62
N LYS A 14 8.86 13.07 1.40
CA LYS A 14 9.86 14.11 1.07
C LYS A 14 9.25 15.49 0.82
N ASN A 15 7.94 15.58 0.56
CA ASN A 15 7.28 16.83 0.16
C ASN A 15 6.12 17.16 1.11
N PRO A 16 6.29 18.06 2.10
CA PRO A 16 5.18 18.43 2.99
C PRO A 16 4.03 19.11 2.23
N HIS A 17 2.79 18.82 2.63
CA HIS A 17 1.60 19.34 1.96
C HIS A 17 1.14 20.69 2.56
N PHE A 18 1.45 21.79 1.87
CA PHE A 18 1.20 23.14 2.38
C PHE A 18 -0.23 23.66 2.23
N ALA A 19 -1.09 23.00 1.44
CA ALA A 19 -2.44 23.52 1.23
C ALA A 19 -3.33 23.42 2.48
N LEU A 20 -3.18 22.36 3.30
CA LEU A 20 -3.95 22.19 4.54
C LEU A 20 -3.63 23.26 5.59
N PRO A 21 -2.34 23.53 5.94
CA PRO A 21 -1.99 24.62 6.84
C PRO A 21 -2.51 25.98 6.36
N ARG A 22 -2.45 26.25 5.05
CA ARG A 22 -2.95 27.49 4.45
C ARG A 22 -4.47 27.62 4.60
N LEU A 23 -5.22 26.58 4.27
CA LEU A 23 -6.68 26.56 4.43
C LEU A 23 -7.09 26.68 5.90
N ALA A 24 -6.39 25.99 6.80
CA ALA A 24 -6.64 26.08 8.24
C ALA A 24 -6.44 27.51 8.75
N GLY A 25 -5.38 28.21 8.33
CA GLY A 25 -5.16 29.61 8.67
C GLY A 25 -6.30 30.52 8.21
N ALA A 26 -6.73 30.37 6.95
CA ALA A 26 -7.83 31.15 6.39
C ALA A 26 -9.18 30.92 7.11
N LEU A 27 -9.47 29.67 7.46
CA LEU A 27 -10.69 29.31 8.19
C LEU A 27 -10.64 29.79 9.65
N ARG A 28 -9.49 29.65 10.33
CA ARG A 28 -9.31 30.17 11.70
C ARG A 28 -9.46 31.69 11.76
N GLY A 29 -8.93 32.40 10.76
CA GLY A 29 -9.11 33.86 10.63
C GLY A 29 -10.58 34.30 10.48
N LYS A 30 -11.47 33.39 10.08
CA LYS A 30 -12.93 33.59 10.00
C LYS A 30 -13.69 33.06 11.23
N GLY A 31 -13.00 32.70 12.31
CA GLY A 31 -13.61 32.22 13.55
C GLY A 31 -14.01 30.74 13.54
N HIS A 32 -13.53 29.94 12.59
CA HIS A 32 -13.73 28.48 12.63
C HIS A 32 -12.71 27.81 13.55
N GLU A 33 -13.17 26.83 14.33
CA GLU A 33 -12.29 25.92 15.07
C GLU A 33 -11.81 24.84 14.11
N VAL A 34 -10.51 24.84 13.76
CA VAL A 34 -9.96 23.90 12.77
C VAL A 34 -8.94 22.95 13.39
N LEU A 35 -9.21 21.65 13.28
CA LEU A 35 -8.26 20.56 13.57
C LEU A 35 -7.58 20.10 12.27
N LEU A 36 -6.27 19.92 12.31
CA LEU A 36 -5.51 19.28 11.24
C LEU A 36 -5.12 17.87 11.68
N ARG A 37 -5.29 16.88 10.81
CA ARG A 37 -4.80 15.53 11.04
C ARG A 37 -4.15 15.01 9.76
N ASP A 38 -2.90 14.57 9.89
CA ASP A 38 -2.10 14.05 8.80
C ASP A 38 -2.11 12.52 8.84
N LEU A 39 -3.01 11.91 8.06
CA LEU A 39 -3.11 10.46 8.01
C LEU A 39 -1.97 9.83 7.19
N ASN A 40 -1.21 10.63 6.43
CA ASN A 40 -0.06 10.13 5.68
C ASN A 40 1.09 9.79 6.61
N VAL A 41 1.39 10.65 7.59
CA VAL A 41 2.40 10.35 8.62
C VAL A 41 1.96 9.14 9.46
N GLU A 42 0.72 9.15 9.94
CA GLU A 42 0.17 8.03 10.73
C GLU A 42 0.23 6.70 9.96
N PHE A 43 0.00 6.72 8.64
CA PHE A 43 0.14 5.54 7.80
C PHE A 43 1.56 4.99 7.81
N TYR A 44 2.59 5.83 7.60
CA TYR A 44 3.98 5.37 7.61
C TYR A 44 4.45 4.93 9.00
N ASP A 45 4.01 5.61 10.06
CA ASP A 45 4.29 5.20 11.45
C ASP A 45 3.73 3.81 11.74
N GLN A 46 2.62 3.41 11.10
CA GLN A 46 2.05 2.07 11.23
C GLN A 46 2.80 1.03 10.39
N ILE A 47 3.06 1.31 9.11
CA ILE A 47 3.55 0.29 8.17
C ILE A 47 5.06 0.09 8.20
N LEU A 48 5.84 1.05 8.70
CA LEU A 48 7.30 0.99 8.76
C LEU A 48 7.82 0.45 10.11
N THR A 49 6.98 -0.24 10.87
CA THR A 49 7.41 -0.94 12.08
C THR A 49 8.07 -2.29 11.74
N PRO A 50 9.05 -2.76 12.53
CA PRO A 50 9.64 -4.08 12.32
C PRO A 50 8.59 -5.20 12.30
N GLU A 51 7.56 -5.10 13.14
CA GLU A 51 6.46 -6.05 13.26
C GLU A 51 5.63 -6.07 11.98
N TYR A 52 5.21 -4.91 11.48
CA TYR A 52 4.41 -4.82 10.26
C TYR A 52 5.20 -5.25 9.02
N LEU A 53 6.49 -4.93 8.96
CA LEU A 53 7.37 -5.36 7.86
C LEU A 53 7.57 -6.88 7.85
N ARG A 54 7.78 -7.51 9.02
CA ARG A 54 7.84 -8.98 9.12
C ARG A 54 6.52 -9.62 8.71
N TYR A 55 5.40 -9.12 9.26
CA TYR A 55 4.05 -9.57 8.88
C TYR A 55 3.82 -9.46 7.37
N SER A 56 4.16 -8.32 6.78
CA SER A 56 3.98 -8.07 5.34
C SER A 56 4.83 -9.00 4.49
N LYS A 57 6.07 -9.25 4.90
CA LYS A 57 6.97 -10.21 4.24
C LYS A 57 6.41 -11.62 4.30
N ASP A 58 6.02 -12.08 5.49
CA ASP A 58 5.52 -13.44 5.69
C ASP A 58 4.20 -13.65 4.93
N ARG A 59 3.32 -12.63 4.93
CA ARG A 59 2.10 -12.64 4.13
C ARG A 59 2.38 -12.74 2.62
N ALA A 60 3.35 -11.96 2.12
CA ALA A 60 3.73 -12.01 0.72
C ALA A 60 4.30 -13.38 0.31
N LEU A 61 5.07 -14.04 1.18
CA LEU A 61 5.58 -15.40 0.95
C LEU A 61 4.45 -16.43 0.91
N LEU A 62 3.51 -16.37 1.85
CA LEU A 62 2.33 -17.25 1.86
C LEU A 62 1.45 -17.05 0.63
N ASP A 63 1.20 -15.80 0.24
CA ASP A 63 0.43 -15.48 -0.96
C ASP A 63 1.16 -15.97 -2.23
N HIS A 64 2.48 -15.90 -2.26
CA HIS A 64 3.30 -16.45 -3.35
C HIS A 64 3.15 -17.98 -3.45
N GLU A 65 3.30 -18.71 -2.34
CA GLU A 65 3.12 -20.17 -2.29
C GLU A 65 1.72 -20.57 -2.76
N PHE A 66 0.69 -19.91 -2.24
CA PHE A 66 -0.70 -20.17 -2.63
C PHE A 66 -0.94 -19.94 -4.12
N LEU A 67 -0.46 -18.81 -4.66
CA LEU A 67 -0.62 -18.49 -6.08
C LEU A 67 0.14 -19.48 -6.98
N THR A 68 1.31 -19.95 -6.54
CA THR A 68 2.09 -20.98 -7.23
C THR A 68 1.32 -22.29 -7.31
N GLN A 69 0.80 -22.77 -6.19
CA GLN A 69 -0.01 -24.00 -6.15
C GLN A 69 -1.29 -23.87 -6.98
N LYS A 70 -1.97 -22.72 -6.90
CA LYS A 70 -3.18 -22.46 -7.68
C LYS A 70 -2.90 -22.45 -9.19
N ALA A 71 -1.81 -21.83 -9.63
CA ALA A 71 -1.41 -21.83 -11.03
C ALA A 71 -1.08 -23.25 -11.51
N PHE A 72 -0.35 -24.03 -10.69
CA PHE A 72 -0.02 -25.42 -10.98
C PHE A 72 -1.27 -26.31 -11.11
N LEU A 73 -2.22 -26.18 -10.19
CA LEU A 73 -3.50 -26.91 -10.26
C LEU A 73 -4.32 -26.52 -11.49
N GLY A 74 -4.39 -25.24 -11.83
CA GLY A 74 -5.06 -24.77 -13.04
C GLY A 74 -4.44 -25.35 -14.32
N TYR A 75 -3.12 -25.47 -14.36
CA TYR A 75 -2.40 -26.13 -15.45
C TYR A 75 -2.74 -27.63 -15.53
N ILE A 76 -2.70 -28.37 -14.42
CA ILE A 76 -3.05 -29.81 -14.40
C ILE A 76 -4.49 -30.04 -14.85
N GLN A 77 -5.41 -29.16 -14.47
CA GLN A 77 -6.82 -29.26 -14.83
C GLN A 77 -7.12 -28.84 -16.29
N GLY A 78 -6.10 -28.46 -17.07
CA GLY A 78 -6.27 -28.01 -18.46
C GLY A 78 -7.06 -26.70 -18.57
N GLN A 79 -7.12 -25.89 -17.50
CA GLN A 79 -7.79 -24.60 -17.52
C GLN A 79 -6.93 -23.57 -18.24
N ASP A 80 -6.99 -23.55 -19.57
CA ASP A 80 -6.29 -22.56 -20.37
C ASP A 80 -7.12 -21.29 -20.52
N SER A 81 -7.01 -20.40 -19.53
CA SER A 81 -7.63 -19.07 -19.58
C SER A 81 -6.57 -17.98 -19.71
N PRO A 82 -6.83 -16.89 -20.46
CA PRO A 82 -5.92 -15.74 -20.54
C PRO A 82 -5.58 -15.12 -19.18
N ALA A 83 -6.46 -15.28 -18.17
CA ALA A 83 -6.20 -14.82 -16.81
C ALA A 83 -5.12 -15.67 -16.11
N LEU A 84 -5.14 -16.98 -16.31
CA LEU A 84 -4.16 -17.91 -15.75
C LEU A 84 -2.77 -17.68 -16.36
N GLN A 85 -2.71 -17.48 -17.68
CA GLN A 85 -1.47 -17.17 -18.39
C GLN A 85 -0.82 -15.87 -17.87
N ARG A 86 -1.61 -14.81 -17.68
CA ARG A 86 -1.12 -13.55 -17.08
C ARG A 86 -0.59 -13.73 -15.65
N GLN A 87 -1.25 -14.57 -14.86
CA GLN A 87 -0.81 -14.88 -13.49
C GLN A 87 0.51 -15.68 -13.49
N ALA A 88 0.66 -16.67 -14.38
CA ALA A 88 1.87 -17.46 -14.52
C ALA A 88 3.08 -16.60 -14.93
N VAL A 89 2.91 -15.70 -15.90
CA VAL A 89 3.98 -14.75 -16.31
C VAL A 89 4.38 -13.84 -15.14
N ARG A 90 3.40 -13.36 -14.36
CA ARG A 90 3.68 -12.52 -13.18
C ARG A 90 4.44 -13.29 -12.11
N LEU A 91 4.08 -14.55 -11.87
CA LEU A 91 4.78 -15.42 -10.92
C LEU A 91 6.25 -15.63 -11.33
N LEU A 92 6.50 -15.96 -12.59
CA LEU A 92 7.86 -16.13 -13.12
C LEU A 92 8.72 -14.85 -12.96
N ALA A 93 8.13 -13.67 -13.15
CA ALA A 93 8.83 -12.41 -12.93
C ALA A 93 9.22 -12.20 -11.45
N ILE A 94 8.34 -12.59 -10.52
CA ILE A 94 8.60 -12.54 -9.08
C ILE A 94 9.71 -13.52 -8.69
N GLU A 95 9.64 -14.77 -9.16
CA GLU A 95 10.67 -15.78 -8.90
C GLU A 95 12.05 -15.37 -9.43
N LYS A 96 12.09 -14.77 -10.63
CA LYS A 96 13.32 -14.24 -11.21
C LYS A 96 13.94 -13.16 -10.31
N TYR A 97 13.12 -12.22 -9.83
CA TYR A 97 13.58 -11.17 -8.92
C TYR A 97 14.17 -11.75 -7.62
N PHE A 98 13.54 -12.77 -7.04
CA PHE A 98 14.06 -13.42 -5.84
C PHE A 98 15.38 -14.15 -6.10
N LYS A 99 15.54 -14.84 -7.22
CA LYS A 99 16.80 -15.51 -7.59
C LYS A 99 17.97 -14.55 -7.81
N GLU A 100 17.72 -13.36 -8.35
CA GLU A 100 18.77 -12.35 -8.60
C GLU A 100 19.22 -11.60 -7.34
N LYS A 101 18.41 -11.63 -6.28
CA LYS A 101 18.63 -10.91 -5.01
C LYS A 101 19.10 -11.80 -3.85
N SER A 102 19.14 -13.11 -4.04
CA SER A 102 19.58 -14.13 -3.07
C SER A 102 21.06 -14.45 -3.26
#